data_AF-A0A1Q3GZ64-F1
#
_entry.id   AF-A0A1Q3GZ64-F1
#
_cell.length_a   1.000
_cell.length_b   1.000
_cell.length_c   1.000
_cell.angle_alpha   90.00
_cell.angle_beta   90.00
_cell.angle_gamma   90.00
#
_symmetry.space_group_name_H-M   'P 1'
#
loop_
_entity.id
_entity.type
_entity.pdbx_description
1 polymer ?
#
loop_
_entity_poly.entity_id
_entity_poly.type
_entity_poly.pdbx_seq_one_letter_code
_entity_poly.pdbx_strand_id
1 'polypeptide(L)'
;MSIEHLYRQFYHQLFLFILKKVGEEADAKDLVQDTFVKIWHKMDTLKDEQKLVPWIYQITRNVIVDHFRKRQYLQEDVVDAQEDEEQALERLAGCLNQYIDRLPEDEREIFIAAELKNMRQKDLAEQYQMPYSSLRSKVQRSRKKIKQMMLDCCNFQFDTRGRVMGYTRKNCDDNCS
;
A
#
# COMPACT_ATOMS: atom_id res chain seq x y z
N MET A 1 -29.79 1.74 2.42
CA MET A 1 -28.99 1.59 1.19
C MET A 1 -28.75 0.10 0.96
N SER A 2 -29.13 -0.50 -0.18
CA SER A 2 -28.95 -1.95 -0.37
C SER A 2 -27.56 -2.28 -0.93
N ILE A 3 -27.06 -3.48 -0.61
CA ILE A 3 -25.74 -3.93 -1.05
C ILE A 3 -25.66 -4.07 -2.58
N GLU A 4 -26.76 -4.42 -3.24
CA GLU A 4 -26.84 -4.55 -4.70
C GLU A 4 -26.59 -3.21 -5.39
N HIS A 5 -27.07 -2.11 -4.78
CA HIS A 5 -26.82 -0.77 -5.27
C HIS A 5 -25.33 -0.39 -5.13
N LEU A 6 -24.73 -0.66 -3.97
CA LEU A 6 -23.31 -0.45 -3.75
C LEU A 6 -22.45 -1.28 -4.69
N TYR A 7 -22.84 -2.53 -4.94
CA TYR A 7 -22.16 -3.42 -5.87
C TYR A 7 -22.12 -2.83 -7.27
N ARG A 8 -23.29 -2.45 -7.82
CA ARG A 8 -23.37 -1.85 -9.16
C ARG A 8 -22.56 -0.56 -9.28
N GLN A 9 -22.54 0.25 -8.22
CA GLN A 9 -21.86 1.55 -8.22
C GLN A 9 -20.33 1.42 -8.11
N PHE A 10 -19.83 0.53 -7.26
CA PHE A 10 -18.42 0.50 -6.88
C PHE A 10 -17.65 -0.67 -7.50
N TYR A 11 -18.30 -1.72 -8.00
CA TYR A 11 -17.62 -2.92 -8.51
C TYR A 11 -16.48 -2.62 -9.47
N HIS A 12 -16.75 -1.86 -10.54
CA HIS A 12 -15.74 -1.58 -11.57
C HIS A 12 -14.56 -0.77 -11.01
N GLN A 13 -14.85 0.21 -10.15
CA GLN A 13 -13.82 1.07 -9.54
C GLN A 13 -12.94 0.29 -8.56
N LEU A 14 -13.55 -0.59 -7.75
CA LEU A 14 -12.83 -1.45 -6.81
C LEU A 14 -12.04 -2.53 -7.53
N PHE A 15 -12.60 -3.13 -8.58
CA PHE A 15 -11.91 -4.12 -9.41
C PHE A 15 -10.64 -3.53 -10.03
N LEU A 16 -10.72 -2.38 -10.70
CA LEU A 16 -9.54 -1.74 -11.28
C LEU A 16 -8.53 -1.30 -10.20
N PHE A 17 -9.01 -0.86 -9.03
CA PHE A 17 -8.17 -0.49 -7.91
C PHE A 17 -7.40 -1.68 -7.32
N ILE A 18 -8.08 -2.82 -7.13
CA ILE A 18 -7.47 -4.06 -6.62
C ILE A 18 -6.55 -4.68 -7.67
N LEU A 19 -6.98 -4.74 -8.94
CA LEU A 19 -6.18 -5.29 -10.04
C LEU A 19 -4.85 -4.55 -10.17
N LYS A 20 -4.84 -3.21 -10.02
CA LYS A 20 -3.62 -2.40 -10.02
C LYS A 20 -2.66 -2.77 -8.87
N LYS A 21 -3.14 -3.43 -7.81
CA LYS A 21 -2.35 -3.81 -6.63
C LYS A 21 -1.92 -5.27 -6.63
N VAL A 22 -2.75 -6.16 -7.13
CA VAL A 22 -2.51 -7.61 -7.08
C VAL A 22 -1.95 -8.16 -8.39
N GLY A 23 -2.17 -7.48 -9.52
CA GLY A 23 -1.61 -7.84 -10.82
C GLY A 23 -2.34 -8.98 -11.53
N GLU A 24 -3.03 -9.85 -10.79
CA GLU A 24 -3.78 -10.99 -11.31
C GLU A 24 -5.30 -10.72 -11.34
N GLU A 25 -5.95 -11.06 -12.47
CA GLU A 25 -7.39 -10.81 -12.66
C GLU A 25 -8.28 -11.72 -11.80
N ALA A 26 -7.90 -12.99 -11.63
CA ALA A 26 -8.65 -13.94 -10.81
C ALA A 26 -8.67 -13.49 -9.35
N ASP A 27 -7.49 -13.26 -8.77
CA ASP A 27 -7.35 -12.70 -7.43
C ASP A 27 -8.11 -11.38 -7.26
N ALA A 28 -8.06 -10.49 -8.25
CA ALA A 28 -8.76 -9.22 -8.17
C ALA A 28 -10.28 -9.40 -8.09
N LYS A 29 -10.87 -10.36 -8.82
CA LYS A 29 -12.31 -10.65 -8.74
C LYS A 29 -12.69 -11.21 -7.38
N ASP A 30 -11.91 -12.14 -6.85
CA ASP A 30 -12.14 -12.76 -5.55
C ASP A 30 -12.07 -11.73 -4.42
N LEU A 31 -11.08 -10.84 -4.47
CA LEU A 31 -10.93 -9.79 -3.47
C LEU A 31 -12.01 -8.70 -3.55
N VAL A 32 -12.57 -8.44 -4.75
CA VAL A 32 -13.76 -7.59 -4.87
C VAL A 32 -14.94 -8.24 -4.16
N GLN A 33 -15.13 -9.55 -4.35
CA GLN A 33 -16.20 -10.30 -3.69
C GLN A 33 -16.04 -10.26 -2.17
N ASP A 34 -14.85 -10.59 -1.66
CA ASP A 34 -14.52 -10.51 -0.23
C ASP A 34 -14.74 -9.11 0.35
N THR A 35 -14.43 -8.08 -0.44
CA THR A 35 -14.67 -6.69 -0.05
C THR A 35 -16.16 -6.43 0.15
N PHE A 36 -17.02 -6.84 -0.77
CA PHE A 36 -18.47 -6.66 -0.63
C PHE A 36 -19.07 -7.48 0.51
N VAL A 37 -18.57 -8.70 0.76
CA VAL A 37 -18.94 -9.49 1.94
C VAL A 37 -18.59 -8.75 3.23
N LYS A 38 -17.38 -8.20 3.33
CA LYS A 38 -16.98 -7.40 4.52
C LYS A 38 -17.77 -6.09 4.64
N ILE A 39 -18.13 -5.46 3.52
CA ILE A 39 -19.00 -4.27 3.51
C ILE A 39 -20.38 -4.62 4.05
N TRP A 40 -20.99 -5.73 3.61
CA TRP A 40 -22.26 -6.22 4.14
C TRP A 40 -22.18 -6.36 5.66
N HIS A 41 -21.22 -7.12 6.17
CA HIS A 41 -21.11 -7.40 7.60
C HIS A 41 -20.82 -6.17 8.47
N LYS A 42 -20.24 -5.12 7.90
CA LYS A 42 -19.84 -3.92 8.64
C LYS A 42 -20.76 -2.73 8.36
N MET A 43 -21.82 -2.90 7.57
CA MET A 43 -22.68 -1.79 7.14
C MET A 43 -23.24 -0.99 8.33
N ASP A 44 -23.60 -1.68 9.41
CA ASP A 44 -24.12 -1.05 10.65
C ASP A 44 -23.08 -0.21 11.41
N THR A 45 -21.79 -0.33 11.07
CA THR A 45 -20.71 0.47 11.67
C THR A 45 -20.56 1.85 11.03
N LEU A 46 -21.20 2.07 9.88
CA LEU A 46 -21.16 3.34 9.17
C LEU A 46 -22.15 4.33 9.81
N LYS A 47 -21.63 5.19 10.70
CA LYS A 47 -22.44 6.20 11.41
C LYS A 47 -22.72 7.47 10.60
N ASP A 48 -22.04 7.65 9.47
CA ASP A 48 -22.07 8.87 8.67
C ASP A 48 -21.98 8.52 7.18
N GLU A 49 -23.08 8.72 6.45
CA GLU A 49 -23.19 8.39 5.04
C GLU A 49 -22.22 9.19 4.16
N GLN A 50 -21.79 10.39 4.59
CA GLN A 50 -20.81 11.19 3.85
C GLN A 50 -19.42 10.53 3.83
N LYS A 51 -19.16 9.58 4.74
CA LYS A 51 -17.90 8.83 4.82
C LYS A 51 -17.95 7.47 4.14
N LEU A 52 -19.05 7.16 3.42
CA LEU A 52 -19.25 5.88 2.74
C LEU A 52 -18.08 5.53 1.81
N VAL A 53 -17.68 6.44 0.92
CA VAL A 53 -16.61 6.18 -0.05
C VAL A 53 -15.26 5.94 0.64
N PRO A 54 -14.76 6.82 1.53
CA PRO A 54 -13.57 6.53 2.32
C PRO A 54 -13.62 5.23 3.12
N TRP A 55 -14.79 4.87 3.66
CA TRP A 55 -15.00 3.66 4.45
C TRP A 55 -14.95 2.38 3.59
N ILE A 56 -15.56 2.38 2.41
CA ILE A 56 -15.47 1.28 1.42
C ILE A 56 -13.99 1.03 1.07
N TYR A 57 -13.27 2.08 0.67
CA TYR A 57 -11.85 1.95 0.31
C TYR A 57 -10.96 1.53 1.49
N GLN A 58 -11.34 1.85 2.73
CA GLN A 58 -10.66 1.33 3.92
C GLN A 58 -10.83 -0.18 4.04
N ILE A 59 -12.04 -0.71 3.81
CA ILE A 59 -12.31 -2.15 3.81
C ILE A 59 -11.54 -2.84 2.68
N THR A 60 -11.58 -2.29 1.46
CA THR A 60 -10.86 -2.82 0.30
C THR A 60 -9.36 -2.95 0.58
N ARG A 61 -8.73 -1.92 1.17
CA ARG A 61 -7.31 -1.97 1.53
C ARG A 61 -7.01 -3.08 2.53
N ASN A 62 -7.86 -3.25 3.54
CA ASN A 62 -7.68 -4.32 4.52
C ASN A 62 -7.79 -5.71 3.86
N VAL A 63 -8.70 -5.89 2.90
CA VAL A 63 -8.82 -7.15 2.13
C VAL A 63 -7.55 -7.44 1.33
N ILE A 64 -7.01 -6.43 0.64
CA ILE A 64 -5.75 -6.58 -0.11
C ILE A 64 -4.60 -6.95 0.84
N VAL A 65 -4.51 -6.31 2.02
CA VAL A 65 -3.49 -6.61 3.02
C VAL A 65 -3.64 -8.04 3.54
N ASP A 66 -4.86 -8.49 3.84
CA ASP A 66 -5.12 -9.85 4.30
C ASP A 66 -4.72 -10.90 3.24
N HIS A 67 -4.95 -10.60 1.95
CA HIS A 67 -4.53 -11.46 0.84
C HIS A 67 -3.01 -11.61 0.78
N PHE A 68 -2.26 -10.50 0.79
CA PHE A 68 -0.79 -10.58 0.74
C PHE A 68 -0.19 -11.22 1.99
N ARG A 69 -0.78 -11.00 3.18
CA ARG A 69 -0.36 -11.72 4.39
C ARG A 69 -0.54 -13.22 4.23
N LYS A 70 -1.71 -13.67 3.76
CA LYS A 70 -1.96 -15.10 3.50
C LYS A 70 -1.04 -15.67 2.43
N ARG A 71 -0.78 -14.93 1.36
CA ARG A 71 0.12 -15.34 0.28
C ARG A 71 1.56 -15.47 0.75
N GLN A 72 2.03 -14.56 1.62
CA GLN A 72 3.34 -14.67 2.26
C GLN A 72 3.47 -15.94 3.11
N TYR A 73 2.44 -16.30 3.88
CA TYR A 73 2.42 -17.57 4.64
C TYR A 73 2.35 -18.82 3.74
N LEU A 74 1.80 -18.72 2.53
CA LEU A 74 1.70 -19.82 1.57
C LEU A 74 2.93 -19.95 0.67
N GLN A 75 3.68 -18.85 0.46
CA GLN A 75 4.91 -18.83 -0.32
C GLN A 75 6.12 -19.37 0.45
N GLU A 76 6.06 -19.53 1.78
CA GLU A 76 7.08 -20.26 2.53
C GLU A 76 7.14 -21.76 2.16
N ASP A 77 6.17 -22.29 1.41
CA ASP A 77 6.09 -23.72 1.04
C ASP A 77 6.10 -24.02 -0.48
N VAL A 78 6.27 -23.04 -1.38
CA VAL A 78 6.29 -23.30 -2.83
C VAL A 78 7.36 -22.47 -3.54
N VAL A 79 8.49 -23.12 -3.83
CA VAL A 79 9.54 -22.60 -4.71
C VAL A 79 9.25 -23.09 -6.14
N ASP A 80 9.03 -22.18 -7.09
CA ASP A 80 9.74 -22.08 -8.38
C ASP A 80 9.07 -21.05 -9.33
N ALA A 81 9.92 -20.38 -10.12
CA ALA A 81 9.66 -19.51 -11.29
C ALA A 81 9.29 -18.02 -11.10
N GLN A 82 10.11 -17.20 -10.42
CA GLN A 82 10.10 -15.71 -10.54
C GLN A 82 11.49 -15.03 -10.44
N GLU A 83 12.59 -15.72 -10.78
CA GLU A 83 13.96 -15.26 -10.47
C GLU A 83 14.37 -13.87 -11.03
N ASP A 84 13.83 -13.41 -12.17
CA ASP A 84 14.23 -12.12 -12.77
C ASP A 84 13.45 -10.90 -12.24
N GLU A 85 12.17 -11.06 -11.93
CA GLU A 85 11.33 -9.97 -11.41
C GLU A 85 11.53 -9.78 -9.90
N GLU A 86 11.75 -10.88 -9.18
CA GLU A 86 12.07 -10.90 -7.76
C GLU A 86 13.42 -10.22 -7.48
N GLN A 87 14.47 -10.51 -8.27
CA GLN A 87 15.75 -9.81 -8.13
C GLN A 87 15.67 -8.30 -8.46
N ALA A 88 14.78 -7.88 -9.36
CA ALA A 88 14.58 -6.47 -9.65
C ALA A 88 13.81 -5.76 -8.52
N LEU A 89 12.81 -6.42 -7.95
CA LEU A 89 12.07 -5.95 -6.77
C LEU A 89 12.95 -5.92 -5.52
N GLU A 90 13.77 -6.94 -5.27
CA GLU A 90 14.71 -7.00 -4.15
C GLU A 90 15.75 -5.89 -4.23
N ARG A 91 16.32 -5.64 -5.42
CA ARG A 91 17.25 -4.51 -5.64
C ARG A 91 16.57 -3.16 -5.40
N LEU A 92 15.32 -3.00 -5.84
CA LEU A 92 14.56 -1.78 -5.61
C LEU A 92 14.18 -1.60 -4.12
N ALA A 93 13.83 -2.70 -3.44
CA ALA A 93 13.51 -2.75 -2.02
C ALA A 93 14.74 -2.45 -1.15
N GLY A 94 15.91 -2.97 -1.53
CA GLY A 94 17.20 -2.66 -0.91
C GLY A 94 17.52 -1.17 -0.96
N CYS A 95 17.35 -0.53 -2.12
CA CYS A 95 17.56 0.91 -2.21
C CYS A 95 16.47 1.72 -1.45
N LEU A 96 15.22 1.25 -1.38
CA LEU A 96 14.18 1.90 -0.58
C LEU A 96 14.53 1.92 0.92
N ASN A 97 14.99 0.78 1.46
CA ASN A 97 15.35 0.66 2.89
C ASN A 97 16.44 1.66 3.30
N GLN A 98 17.41 1.92 2.43
CA GLN A 98 18.47 2.90 2.72
C GLN A 98 17.95 4.33 2.88
N TYR A 99 16.91 4.73 2.13
CA TYR A 99 16.28 6.04 2.30
C TYR A 99 15.40 6.08 3.55
N ILE A 100 14.79 4.96 3.92
CA ILE A 100 14.04 4.82 5.17
C ILE A 100 15.00 4.97 6.36
N ASP A 101 16.20 4.39 6.30
CA ASP A 101 17.21 4.49 7.35
C ASP A 101 17.75 5.92 7.55
N ARG A 102 17.74 6.74 6.49
CA ARG A 102 18.09 8.16 6.53
C ARG A 102 17.00 9.04 7.16
N LEU A 103 15.80 8.51 7.43
CA LEU A 103 14.80 9.26 8.19
C LEU A 103 15.23 9.38 9.67
N PRO A 104 14.83 10.47 10.36
CA PRO A 104 14.91 10.54 11.81
C PRO A 104 14.27 9.30 12.45
N GLU A 105 14.86 8.77 13.51
CA GLU A 105 14.44 7.51 14.14
C GLU A 105 12.94 7.48 14.49
N ASP A 106 12.45 8.58 15.06
CA ASP A 106 11.05 8.78 15.44
C ASP A 106 10.10 8.92 14.23
N GLU A 107 10.59 9.24 13.04
CA GLU A 107 9.83 9.22 11.79
C GLU A 107 9.90 7.85 11.10
N ARG A 108 11.07 7.20 11.17
CA ARG A 108 11.35 5.91 10.55
C ARG A 108 10.43 4.82 11.10
N GLU A 109 10.31 4.69 12.42
CA GLU A 109 9.48 3.66 13.04
C GLU A 109 8.00 3.81 12.68
N ILE A 110 7.49 5.05 12.74
CA ILE A 110 6.10 5.38 12.37
C ILE A 110 5.87 5.13 10.87
N PHE A 111 6.85 5.47 10.03
CA PHE A 111 6.75 5.24 8.59
C PHE A 111 6.73 3.74 8.26
N ILE A 112 7.64 2.95 8.83
CA ILE A 112 7.68 1.49 8.67
C ILE A 112 6.35 0.88 9.14
N ALA A 113 5.88 1.27 10.32
CA ALA A 113 4.63 0.75 10.88
C ALA A 113 3.42 1.07 9.99
N ALA A 114 3.33 2.30 9.48
CA ALA A 114 2.21 2.77 8.67
C ALA A 114 2.24 2.25 7.23
N GLU A 115 3.39 2.23 6.57
CA GLU A 115 3.51 1.99 5.12
C GLU A 115 4.01 0.58 4.78
N LEU A 116 4.88 -0.02 5.60
CA LEU A 116 5.40 -1.38 5.36
C LEU A 116 4.61 -2.45 6.14
N LYS A 117 4.31 -2.19 7.41
CA LYS A 117 3.54 -3.12 8.26
C LYS A 117 2.02 -2.93 8.15
N ASN A 118 1.57 -1.95 7.36
CA ASN A 118 0.16 -1.62 7.10
C ASN A 118 -0.70 -1.41 8.37
N MET A 119 -0.11 -0.89 9.44
CA MET A 119 -0.86 -0.55 10.66
C MET A 119 -1.73 0.68 10.41
N ARG A 120 -2.94 0.69 10.98
CA ARG A 120 -3.83 1.84 10.85
C ARG A 120 -3.21 3.03 11.57
N GLN A 121 -3.11 4.17 10.87
CA GLN A 121 -2.56 5.40 11.45
C GLN A 121 -3.32 5.89 12.71
N LYS A 122 -4.60 5.51 12.87
CA LYS A 122 -5.34 5.77 14.12
C LYS A 122 -4.81 4.96 15.29
N ASP A 123 -4.60 3.66 15.09
CA ASP A 123 -4.04 2.76 16.11
C ASP A 123 -2.61 3.17 16.48
N LEU A 124 -1.81 3.60 15.49
CA LEU A 124 -0.48 4.16 15.75
C LEU A 124 -0.56 5.47 16.55
N ALA A 125 -1.55 6.32 16.28
CA ALA A 125 -1.68 7.59 17.01
C ALA A 125 -1.95 7.34 18.50
N GLU A 126 -2.75 6.32 18.81
CA GLU A 126 -2.99 5.85 20.18
C GLU A 126 -1.72 5.22 20.79
N GLN A 127 -1.03 4.35 20.06
CA GLN A 127 0.20 3.69 20.52
C GLN A 127 1.32 4.69 20.87
N TYR A 128 1.52 5.70 20.03
CA TYR A 128 2.55 6.72 20.20
C TYR A 128 2.06 7.93 21.02
N GLN A 129 0.85 7.87 21.59
CA GLN A 129 0.24 8.92 22.40
C GLN A 129 0.29 10.32 21.75
N MET A 130 -0.01 10.38 20.44
CA MET A 130 0.03 11.62 19.67
C MET A 130 -1.27 11.85 18.91
N PRO A 131 -1.64 13.12 18.59
CA PRO A 131 -2.82 13.39 17.79
C PRO A 131 -2.76 12.71 16.42
N TYR A 132 -3.89 12.16 15.96
CA TYR A 132 -3.99 11.52 14.64
C TYR A 132 -3.54 12.46 13.50
N SER A 133 -3.84 13.76 13.62
CA SER A 133 -3.38 14.79 12.68
C SER A 133 -1.86 14.87 12.62
N SER A 134 -1.20 14.86 13.79
CA SER A 134 0.26 14.90 13.91
C SER A 134 0.91 13.66 13.31
N LEU A 135 0.38 12.46 13.59
CA LEU A 135 0.91 11.21 13.02
C LEU A 135 0.73 11.17 11.50
N ARG A 136 -0.46 11.53 11.01
CA ARG A 136 -0.74 11.63 9.57
C ARG A 136 0.22 12.60 8.89
N SER A 137 0.43 13.78 9.45
CA SER A 137 1.39 14.77 8.93
C SER A 137 2.84 14.27 8.99
N LYS A 138 3.19 13.43 9.97
CA LYS A 138 4.52 12.81 10.06
C LYS A 138 4.73 11.80 8.93
N VAL A 139 3.80 10.86 8.75
CA VAL A 139 3.83 9.87 7.65
C VAL A 139 3.90 10.57 6.28
N GLN A 140 3.11 11.61 6.06
CA GLN A 140 3.14 12.37 4.80
C GLN A 140 4.49 13.06 4.56
N ARG A 141 5.10 13.65 5.59
CA ARG A 141 6.41 14.30 5.49
C ARG A 141 7.50 13.28 5.20
N SER A 142 7.52 12.15 5.90
CA SER A 142 8.48 11.05 5.67
C SER A 142 8.37 10.49 4.24
N ARG A 143 7.15 10.30 3.74
CA ARG A 143 6.92 9.90 2.34
C ARG A 143 7.48 10.92 1.34
N LYS A 144 7.29 12.22 1.60
CA LYS A 144 7.82 13.28 0.74
C LYS A 144 9.36 13.31 0.75
N LYS A 145 9.98 13.14 1.91
CA LYS A 145 11.45 13.06 2.06
C LYS A 145 12.01 11.89 1.26
N ILE A 146 11.48 10.68 1.45
CA ILE A 146 11.94 9.49 0.72
C ILE A 146 11.76 9.68 -0.79
N LYS A 147 10.59 10.17 -1.23
CA LYS A 147 10.35 10.44 -2.65
C LYS A 147 11.39 11.41 -3.21
N GLN A 148 11.73 12.48 -2.49
CA GLN A 148 12.72 13.45 -2.95
C GLN A 148 14.09 12.81 -3.06
N MET A 149 14.55 12.08 -2.02
CA MET A 149 15.83 11.37 -2.05
C MET A 149 15.93 10.39 -3.22
N MET A 150 14.84 9.68 -3.53
CA MET A 150 14.78 8.78 -4.68
C MET A 150 14.90 9.54 -6.01
N LEU A 151 14.18 10.65 -6.17
CA LEU A 151 14.23 11.48 -7.39
C LEU A 151 15.58 12.17 -7.59
N ASP A 152 16.28 12.49 -6.50
CA ASP A 152 17.62 13.09 -6.56
C ASP A 152 18.66 12.05 -7.03
N CYS A 153 18.50 10.79 -6.62
CA CYS A 153 19.39 9.67 -6.97
C CYS A 153 19.12 9.10 -8.37
N CYS A 154 17.84 8.95 -8.72
CA CYS A 154 17.38 8.17 -9.86
C CYS A 154 16.46 8.99 -10.76
N ASN A 155 16.68 8.88 -12.07
CA ASN A 155 15.73 9.33 -13.07
C ASN A 155 14.73 8.21 -13.36
N PHE A 156 13.46 8.41 -13.01
CA PHE A 156 12.41 7.41 -13.24
C PHE A 156 11.71 7.69 -14.57
N GLN A 157 11.52 6.63 -15.35
CA GLN A 157 10.70 6.65 -16.55
C GLN A 157 9.28 6.25 -16.15
N PHE A 158 8.30 7.05 -16.55
CA PHE A 158 6.90 6.78 -16.28
C PHE A 158 6.13 6.55 -17.57
N ASP A 159 5.12 5.67 -17.53
CA ASP A 159 4.14 5.59 -18.62
C ASP A 159 3.10 6.72 -18.55
N THR A 160 2.19 6.74 -19.52
CA THR A 160 1.08 7.71 -19.60
C THR A 160 0.09 7.62 -18.44
N ARG A 161 0.16 6.57 -17.62
CA ARG A 161 -0.66 6.34 -16.41
C ARG A 161 0.13 6.62 -15.12
N GLY A 162 1.36 7.13 -15.23
CA GLY A 162 2.24 7.43 -14.10
C GLY A 162 2.83 6.20 -13.41
N ARG A 163 2.86 5.04 -14.07
CA ARG A 163 3.54 3.82 -13.57
C ARG A 163 5.03 3.91 -13.91
N VAL A 164 5.88 3.49 -12.97
CA VAL A 164 7.33 3.39 -13.21
C VAL A 164 7.57 2.26 -14.21
N MET A 165 8.12 2.59 -15.37
CA MET A 165 8.52 1.64 -16.42
C MET A 165 10.01 1.26 -16.33
N GLY A 166 10.80 2.08 -15.66
CA GLY A 166 12.22 1.88 -15.48
C GLY A 166 12.85 3.03 -14.70
N TYR A 167 14.11 2.88 -14.32
CA TYR A 167 14.88 3.95 -13.70
C TYR A 167 16.33 3.90 -14.17
N THR A 168 16.98 5.06 -14.24
CA THR A 168 18.42 5.17 -14.45
C THR A 168 19.05 5.92 -13.27
N ARG A 169 20.19 5.46 -12.79
CA ARG A 169 20.91 6.15 -11.70
C ARG A 169 21.61 7.38 -12.23
N LYS A 170 21.51 8.49 -11.50
CA LYS A 170 22.15 9.77 -11.84
C LYS A 170 23.33 10.06 -10.92
N ASN A 171 23.08 10.15 -9.61
CA ASN A 171 24.06 10.45 -8.57
C ASN A 171 23.62 9.74 -7.29
N CYS A 172 23.95 8.46 -7.18
CA CYS A 172 23.65 7.68 -5.99
C CYS A 172 24.91 7.54 -5.15
N ASP A 173 24.81 7.78 -3.84
CA ASP A 173 25.85 7.34 -2.91
C ASP A 173 26.07 5.84 -3.10
N ASP A 174 27.32 5.38 -3.02
CA ASP A 174 27.81 4.03 -3.39
C ASP A 174 27.14 2.83 -2.69
N ASN A 175 26.15 3.06 -1.82
CA ASN A 175 25.52 2.01 -1.02
C ASN A 175 24.27 1.38 -1.65
N CYS A 176 23.71 1.90 -2.75
CA CYS A 176 22.62 1.25 -3.47
C CYS A 176 23.18 0.08 -4.32
N SER A 177 23.85 -0.89 -3.69
CA SER A 177 24.42 -2.10 -4.33
C SER A 177 23.60 -3.33 -3.97
#